data_AF-V9W030-F1
#
_entry.id   AF-V9W030-F1
#
_cell.length_a   1.000
_cell.length_b   1.000
_cell.length_c   1.000
_cell.angle_alpha   90.00
_cell.angle_beta   90.00
_cell.angle_gamma   90.00
#
_symmetry.space_group_name_H-M   'P 1'
#
loop_
_entity.id
_entity.type
_entity.pdbx_description
1 polymer ?
#
loop_
_entity_poly.entity_id
_entity_poly.type
_entity_poly.pdbx_seq_one_letter_code
_entity_poly.pdbx_strand_id
1 'polypeptide(L)' 'MRQIARMIAVSLPVSPLAAPEWRALSEDDAQAALKGRELVYGSSAWQEFRTSGRTVCNAGRDSRGYWDVRDGKY' A
#
# COMPACT_ATOMS: atom_id res chain seq x y z
N MET A 1 54.02 -16.94 -26.93
CA MET A 1 52.61 -16.68 -27.31
C MET A 1 51.74 -17.42 -26.29
N ARG A 2 50.86 -16.84 -25.47
CA ARG A 2 49.87 -15.76 -25.67
C ARG A 2 49.71 -14.96 -24.38
N GLN A 3 49.76 -13.63 -24.49
CA GLN A 3 49.17 -12.71 -23.52
C GLN A 3 47.66 -12.98 -23.47
N ILE A 4 47.11 -13.24 -22.27
CA ILE A 4 45.66 -13.22 -22.05
C ILE A 4 45.36 -11.92 -21.32
N ALA A 5 44.59 -11.09 -22.01
CA ALA A 5 44.29 -9.71 -21.68
C ALA A 5 43.61 -9.56 -20.31
N ARG A 6 44.08 -8.57 -19.53
CA ARG A 6 43.40 -8.06 -18.34
C ARG A 6 42.17 -7.24 -18.80
N MET A 7 40.97 -7.78 -18.67
CA MET A 7 39.76 -6.95 -18.67
C MET A 7 39.64 -6.28 -17.29
N ILE A 8 39.75 -4.96 -17.26
CA ILE A 8 39.32 -4.17 -16.10
C ILE A 8 37.80 -4.08 -16.21
N ALA A 9 37.09 -4.83 -15.37
CA ALA A 9 35.67 -4.64 -15.15
C ALA A 9 35.50 -3.33 -14.37
N VAL A 10 35.05 -2.27 -15.05
CA VAL A 10 34.57 -1.06 -14.39
C VAL A 10 33.23 -1.42 -13.75
N SER A 11 33.27 -1.77 -12.47
CA SER A 11 32.09 -1.90 -11.63
C SER A 11 31.56 -0.51 -11.31
N LEU A 12 30.56 -0.04 -12.06
CA LEU A 12 29.75 1.11 -11.66
C LEU A 12 29.05 0.75 -10.34
N PRO A 13 29.21 1.52 -9.25
CA PRO A 13 28.38 1.33 -8.07
C PRO A 13 26.94 1.67 -8.45
N VAL A 14 26.11 0.64 -8.63
CA VAL A 14 24.66 0.79 -8.66
C VAL A 14 24.26 1.19 -7.25
N SER A 15 24.11 2.49 -7.01
CA SER A 15 23.48 2.97 -5.78
C SER A 15 22.07 2.38 -5.72
N PRO A 16 21.67 1.67 -4.64
CA PRO A 16 20.30 1.27 -4.49
C PRO A 16 19.45 2.54 -4.41
N LEU A 17 18.55 2.73 -5.37
CA LEU A 17 17.47 3.70 -5.27
C LEU A 17 16.76 3.44 -3.94
N ALA A 18 16.81 4.39 -3.02
CA ALA A 18 16.14 4.28 -1.73
C ALA A 18 14.67 3.96 -1.99
N ALA A 19 14.24 2.77 -1.59
CA ALA A 19 12.84 2.39 -1.66
C ALA A 19 12.04 3.38 -0.78
N PRO A 20 10.82 3.77 -1.19
CA PRO A 20 9.98 4.60 -0.35
C PRO A 20 9.80 3.92 1.01
N GLU A 21 10.18 4.62 2.08
CA GLU A 21 10.06 4.13 3.44
C GLU A 21 8.57 4.08 3.80
N TRP A 22 8.09 2.89 4.15
CA TRP A 22 6.74 2.74 4.68
C TRP A 22 6.67 3.34 6.08
N ARG A 23 5.85 4.37 6.24
CA ARG A 23 5.57 4.99 7.54
C ARG A 23 4.16 4.63 7.99
N ALA A 24 4.03 4.26 9.26
CA ALA A 24 2.72 4.11 9.89
C ALA A 24 1.98 5.46 9.90
N LEU A 25 0.67 5.43 9.58
CA LEU A 25 -0.20 6.59 9.72
C LEU A 25 -0.63 6.74 11.20
N SER A 26 -0.86 7.99 11.61
CA SER A 26 -1.62 8.24 12.83
C SER A 26 -3.09 7.80 12.64
N GLU A 27 -3.85 7.67 13.74
CA GLU A 27 -5.26 7.32 13.64
C GLU A 27 -6.07 8.38 12.88
N ASP A 28 -5.80 9.66 13.14
CA ASP A 28 -6.42 10.78 12.43
C ASP A 28 -6.10 10.73 10.92
N ASP A 29 -4.84 10.47 10.56
CA ASP A 29 -4.42 10.35 9.16
C ASP A 29 -5.07 9.14 8.48
N ALA A 30 -5.15 8.01 9.17
CA ALA A 30 -5.79 6.80 8.66
C ALA A 30 -7.31 7.03 8.47
N GLN A 31 -7.96 7.68 9.43
CA GLN A 31 -9.37 8.01 9.34
C GLN A 31 -9.63 8.98 8.19
N ALA A 32 -8.82 10.03 8.04
CA ALA A 32 -8.89 10.95 6.91
C ALA A 32 -8.62 10.25 5.56
N ALA A 33 -7.68 9.31 5.54
CA ALA A 33 -7.33 8.55 4.35
C ALA A 33 -8.43 7.61 3.88
N LEU A 34 -9.28 7.10 4.77
CA LEU A 34 -10.39 6.18 4.44
C LEU A 34 -11.73 6.89 4.25
N LYS A 35 -12.00 7.95 5.01
CA LYS A 35 -13.32 8.61 5.05
C LYS A 35 -13.80 9.06 3.68
N GLY A 36 -14.97 8.58 3.29
CA GLY A 36 -15.62 8.90 2.02
C GLY A 36 -15.03 8.19 0.81
N ARG A 37 -14.20 7.15 0.99
CA ARG A 37 -13.53 6.45 -0.11
C ARG A 37 -14.07 5.05 -0.34
N GLU A 38 -13.95 4.62 -1.59
CA GLU A 38 -14.05 3.21 -1.97
C GLU A 38 -12.63 2.67 -2.21
N LEU A 39 -12.35 1.50 -1.62
CA LEU A 39 -11.15 0.73 -1.88
C LEU A 39 -11.52 -0.51 -2.69
N VAL A 40 -10.76 -0.78 -3.75
CA VAL A 40 -10.91 -1.97 -4.57
C VAL A 40 -9.75 -2.92 -4.26
N TYR A 41 -10.08 -4.16 -3.92
CA TYR A 41 -9.15 -5.22 -3.61
C TYR A 41 -9.14 -6.25 -4.75
N GLY A 42 -8.00 -6.36 -5.43
CA GLY A 42 -7.88 -7.26 -6.57
C GLY A 42 -8.83 -6.89 -7.71
N SER A 43 -9.57 -7.87 -8.25
CA SER A 43 -10.37 -7.68 -9.46
C SER A 43 -11.86 -7.42 -9.22
N SER A 44 -12.40 -7.71 -8.03
CA SER A 44 -13.86 -7.64 -7.81
C SER A 44 -14.28 -7.34 -6.37
N ALA A 45 -13.40 -7.51 -5.38
CA ALA A 45 -13.74 -7.18 -4.01
C ALA A 45 -13.59 -5.66 -3.80
N TRP A 46 -14.51 -5.05 -3.06
CA TRP A 46 -14.48 -3.63 -2.77
C TRP A 46 -15.10 -3.30 -1.42
N GLN A 47 -14.75 -2.13 -0.88
CA GLN A 47 -15.32 -1.59 0.35
C GLN A 47 -15.43 -0.08 0.30
N GLU A 48 -16.62 0.44 0.60
CA GLU A 48 -16.92 1.86 0.74
C GLU A 48 -16.92 2.24 2.23
N PHE A 49 -16.12 3.24 2.59
CA PHE A 49 -16.01 3.82 3.94
C PHE A 49 -16.79 5.14 3.97
N ARG A 50 -18.07 5.12 4.31
CA ARG A 50 -18.90 6.33 4.22
C ARG A 50 -18.55 7.33 5.31
N THR A 51 -18.72 8.62 4.99
CA THR A 51 -18.55 9.75 5.92
C THR A 51 -19.40 9.62 7.19
N SER A 52 -20.50 8.86 7.13
CA SER A 52 -21.40 8.58 8.26
C SER A 52 -20.90 7.51 9.25
N GLY A 53 -19.73 6.92 9.00
CA GLY A 53 -19.23 5.78 9.79
C GLY A 53 -19.86 4.43 9.40
N ARG A 54 -20.72 4.39 8.37
CA ARG A 54 -21.22 3.13 7.79
C ARG A 54 -20.25 2.61 6.74
N THR A 55 -20.17 1.30 6.57
CA THR A 55 -19.44 0.66 5.48
C THR A 55 -20.32 -0.30 4.68
N VAL A 56 -20.03 -0.41 3.40
CA VAL A 56 -20.58 -1.44 2.51
C VAL A 56 -19.40 -2.13 1.86
N CYS A 57 -19.39 -3.45 1.84
CA CYS A 57 -18.37 -4.19 1.13
C CYS A 57 -18.98 -5.31 0.30
N ASN A 58 -18.29 -5.67 -0.78
CA ASN A 58 -18.56 -6.86 -1.56
C ASN A 58 -17.29 -7.70 -1.62
N ALA A 59 -17.39 -8.95 -1.19
CA ALA A 59 -16.36 -9.96 -1.38
C ALA A 59 -17.01 -11.27 -1.83
N GLY A 60 -17.81 -11.21 -2.90
CA GLY A 60 -18.66 -12.30 -3.39
C GLY A 60 -20.12 -12.23 -2.90
N ARG A 61 -20.39 -11.41 -1.88
CA ARG A 61 -21.73 -11.00 -1.45
C ARG A 61 -21.66 -9.62 -0.80
N ASP A 62 -22.68 -8.80 -1.03
CA ASP A 62 -22.84 -7.52 -0.36
C ASP A 62 -23.07 -7.71 1.14
N SER A 63 -22.33 -6.95 1.94
CA SER A 63 -22.57 -6.81 3.37
C SER A 63 -22.46 -5.35 3.81
N ARG A 64 -23.08 -5.03 4.95
CA ARG A 64 -23.13 -3.67 5.51
C ARG A 64 -22.69 -3.71 6.96
N GLY A 65 -22.00 -2.67 7.39
CA GLY A 65 -21.52 -2.54 8.76
C GLY A 65 -21.21 -1.10 9.14
N TYR A 66 -20.36 -0.98 10.15
CA TYR A 66 -19.79 0.27 10.61
C TYR A 66 -18.27 0.17 10.59
N TRP A 67 -17.60 1.31 10.45
CA TRP A 67 -16.15 1.40 10.48
C TRP A 67 -15.73 2.56 11.37
N ASP A 68 -14.56 2.43 11.97
CA ASP A 68 -13.90 3.44 12.79
C ASP A 68 -12.41 3.10 12.87
N VAL A 69 -11.54 4.05 13.20
CA VAL A 69 -10.11 3.74 13.42
C VAL A 69 -9.85 3.67 14.93
N ARG A 70 -9.34 2.54 15.41
CA ARG A 70 -9.04 2.29 16.83
C ARG A 70 -7.82 1.39 16.98
N ASP A 71 -6.97 1.73 17.94
CA ASP A 71 -5.75 0.96 18.26
C ASP A 71 -4.88 0.75 17.00
N GLY A 72 -4.82 1.78 16.14
CA GLY A 72 -4.10 1.75 14.86
C GLY A 72 -4.69 0.82 13.79
N LYS A 73 -5.96 0.42 13.91
CA LYS A 73 -6.68 -0.48 12.98
C LYS A 73 -8.01 0.13 12.56
N TYR A 74 -8.54 -0.33 11.42
CA TYR A 74 -9.94 -0.09 11.04
C TYR A 74 -10.72 -1.40 10.97
#